data_AF-A0A7S1DRN6-F1
#
_entry.id   AF-A0A7S1DRN6-F1
#
_cell.length_a   1.000
_cell.length_b   1.000
_cell.length_c   1.000
_cell.angle_alpha   90.00
_cell.angle_beta   90.00
_cell.angle_gamma   90.00
#
_symmetry.space_group_name_H-M   'P 1'
#
loop_
_entity.id
_entity.type
_entity.pdbx_description
1 polymer ?
#
loop_
_entity_poly.entity_id
_entity_poly.type
_entity_poly.pdbx_seq_one_letter_code
_entity_poly.pdbx_strand_id
1 'polypeptide(L)'
;LDEAAGGKYCRNRVTNTKYGATNWEMAIRFIPLSVIEQLERYTNRYFLLIAILQLDSYLTPANPLTTWIPLIIIMGFTAARELADDRLRFAADREANSRVYGVAPTGGGGGGVGFVATTSEQLRVGDVVLIRQDEEVPADMVLLCSSSREQ
;
A
#
# COMPACT_ATOMS: atom_id res chain seq x y z
N LEU A 1 7.90 28.32 14.05
CA LEU A 1 8.43 27.09 14.68
C LEU A 1 8.12 25.83 13.86
N ASP A 2 7.56 25.95 12.64
CA ASP A 2 7.08 24.81 11.83
C ASP A 2 8.13 24.06 11.00
N GLU A 3 9.37 24.53 10.94
CA GLU A 3 10.37 23.99 10.01
C GLU A 3 11.35 22.98 10.65
N ALA A 4 11.44 22.93 11.98
CA ALA A 4 12.49 22.17 12.67
C ALA A 4 12.14 20.68 12.95
N ALA A 5 10.86 20.29 12.85
CA ALA A 5 10.41 18.92 13.19
C ALA A 5 10.15 18.02 11.96
N GLY A 6 10.04 18.61 10.75
CA GLY A 6 9.62 17.90 9.54
C GLY A 6 10.56 16.80 9.03
N GLY A 7 11.79 16.72 9.56
CA GLY A 7 12.78 15.71 9.18
C GLY A 7 13.01 14.59 10.21
N LYS A 8 12.41 14.65 11.41
CA LYS A 8 12.73 13.70 12.50
C LYS A 8 11.79 12.51 12.61
N TYR A 9 10.56 12.63 12.11
CA TYR A 9 9.53 11.59 12.25
C TYR A 9 8.95 11.17 10.90
N CYS A 10 8.58 9.89 10.80
CA CYS A 10 7.91 9.34 9.63
C CYS A 10 6.53 9.99 9.42
N ARG A 11 6.09 10.05 8.17
CA ARG A 11 4.74 10.51 7.82
C ARG A 11 3.70 9.47 8.26
N ASN A 12 2.54 9.94 8.74
CA ASN A 12 1.41 9.07 9.10
C ASN A 12 0.63 8.53 7.87
N ARG A 13 1.34 8.06 6.83
CA ARG A 13 0.71 7.43 5.66
C ARG A 13 0.77 5.91 5.80
N VAL A 14 -0.38 5.27 5.79
CA VAL A 14 -0.50 3.81 5.71
C VAL A 14 -0.32 3.36 4.26
N THR A 15 0.50 2.34 4.02
CA THR A 15 0.70 1.75 2.69
C THR A 15 0.91 0.24 2.84
N ASN A 16 -0.09 -0.54 2.46
CA ASN A 16 -0.11 -2.00 2.44
C ASN A 16 0.03 -2.57 1.02
N THR A 17 0.11 -1.71 0.00
CA THR A 17 0.32 -2.13 -1.38
C THR A 17 1.75 -2.58 -1.63
N LYS A 18 1.90 -3.61 -2.47
CA LYS A 18 3.18 -4.24 -2.77
C LYS A 18 3.85 -3.65 -4.01
N TYR A 19 3.06 -3.33 -5.05
CA TYR A 19 3.60 -2.90 -6.34
C TYR A 19 3.75 -1.38 -6.48
N GLY A 20 3.30 -0.61 -5.50
CA GLY A 20 3.46 0.84 -5.46
C GLY A 20 2.29 1.53 -4.79
N ALA A 21 2.52 2.75 -4.30
CA ALA A 21 1.50 3.58 -3.64
C ALA A 21 0.71 4.43 -4.66
N THR A 22 0.96 4.24 -5.96
CA THR A 22 0.31 4.98 -7.03
C THR A 22 0.06 4.06 -8.23
N ASN A 23 -0.97 4.37 -9.03
CA ASN A 23 -1.34 3.56 -10.20
C ASN A 23 -0.21 3.43 -11.24
N TRP A 24 0.65 4.45 -11.37
CA TRP A 24 1.75 4.45 -12.34
C TRP A 24 2.93 3.58 -11.87
N GLU A 25 3.32 3.70 -10.59
CA GLU A 25 4.33 2.82 -9.97
C GLU A 25 3.89 1.36 -10.08
N MET A 26 2.61 1.11 -9.79
CA MET A 26 2.00 -0.20 -9.91
C MET A 26 2.16 -0.74 -11.34
N ALA A 27 1.82 0.04 -12.37
CA ALA A 27 1.92 -0.42 -13.76
C ALA A 27 3.37 -0.78 -14.17
N ILE A 28 4.35 0.00 -13.73
CA ILE A 28 5.76 -0.21 -14.09
C ILE A 28 6.38 -1.37 -13.31
N ARG A 29 6.10 -1.46 -12.00
CA ARG A 29 6.73 -2.46 -11.12
C ARG A 29 6.01 -3.81 -11.16
N PHE A 30 4.72 -3.84 -11.48
CA PHE A 30 3.93 -5.07 -11.44
C PHE A 30 4.46 -6.16 -12.37
N ILE A 31 4.65 -5.87 -13.66
CA ILE A 31 5.09 -6.91 -14.61
C ILE A 31 6.45 -7.53 -14.21
N PRO A 32 7.54 -6.76 -14.02
CA PRO A 32 8.83 -7.35 -13.72
C PRO A 32 8.85 -8.07 -12.36
N LEU A 33 8.25 -7.50 -11.31
CA LEU A 33 8.24 -8.14 -9.99
C LEU A 33 7.38 -9.40 -9.98
N SER A 34 6.16 -9.35 -10.54
CA SER A 34 5.28 -10.52 -10.60
C SER A 34 5.90 -11.66 -11.40
N VAL A 35 6.68 -11.37 -12.45
CA VAL A 35 7.43 -12.40 -13.18
C VAL A 35 8.52 -13.00 -12.29
N ILE A 36 9.36 -12.17 -11.65
CA ILE A 36 10.45 -12.64 -10.79
C ILE A 36 9.91 -13.52 -9.65
N GLU A 37 8.84 -13.11 -8.99
CA GLU A 37 8.22 -13.87 -7.90
C GLU A 37 7.63 -15.19 -8.36
N GLN A 38 7.04 -15.19 -9.56
CA GLN A 38 6.60 -16.44 -10.16
C GLN A 38 7.77 -17.35 -10.48
N LEU A 39 8.95 -16.83 -10.81
CA LEU A 39 10.18 -17.60 -11.00
C LEU A 39 10.87 -18.02 -9.70
N GLU A 40 10.46 -17.57 -8.52
CA GLU A 40 10.98 -18.15 -7.29
C GLU A 40 10.38 -19.54 -7.02
N ARG A 41 9.14 -19.77 -7.50
CA ARG A 41 8.45 -21.06 -7.36
C ARG A 41 9.13 -22.14 -8.22
N TYR A 42 9.52 -23.25 -7.58
CA TYR A 42 10.22 -24.37 -8.23
C TYR A 42 9.49 -24.88 -9.49
N THR A 43 8.18 -25.05 -9.42
CA THR A 43 7.34 -25.51 -10.54
C THR A 43 7.43 -24.58 -11.76
N ASN A 44 7.34 -23.28 -11.52
CA ASN A 44 7.36 -22.28 -12.59
C ASN A 44 8.75 -22.17 -13.23
N ARG A 45 9.83 -22.31 -12.45
CA ARG A 45 11.21 -22.41 -12.99
C ARG A 45 11.40 -23.61 -13.89
N TYR A 46 10.91 -24.78 -13.45
CA TYR A 46 10.98 -26.00 -14.24
C TYR A 46 10.27 -25.82 -15.58
N PHE A 47 9.03 -25.34 -15.58
CA PHE A 47 8.29 -25.13 -16.83
C PHE A 47 8.91 -24.06 -17.72
N LEU A 48 9.47 -22.99 -17.15
CA LEU A 48 10.19 -21.97 -17.92
C LEU A 48 11.44 -22.58 -18.59
N LEU A 49 12.22 -23.39 -17.87
CA LEU A 49 13.42 -24.04 -18.42
C LEU A 49 13.06 -24.96 -19.59
N ILE A 50 12.02 -25.78 -19.43
CA ILE A 50 11.50 -26.62 -20.52
C ILE A 50 11.02 -25.76 -21.70
N ALA A 51 10.32 -24.67 -21.45
CA ALA A 51 9.83 -23.76 -22.49
C ALA A 51 10.99 -23.11 -23.27
N ILE A 52 12.09 -22.75 -22.60
CA ILE A 52 13.31 -22.22 -23.23
C ILE A 52 14.00 -23.29 -24.07
N LEU A 53 14.13 -24.53 -23.55
CA LEU A 53 14.74 -25.63 -24.30
C LEU A 53 13.95 -26.00 -25.57
N GLN A 54 12.63 -25.77 -25.58
CA GLN A 54 11.77 -26.00 -26.74
C GLN A 54 11.83 -24.88 -27.81
N LEU A 55 12.45 -23.73 -27.51
CA LEU A 55 12.68 -22.70 -28.53
C LEU A 55 13.70 -23.15 -29.58
N ASP A 56 14.62 -24.02 -29.19
CA ASP A 56 15.55 -24.66 -30.12
C ASP A 56 14.91 -25.95 -30.68
N SER A 57 14.44 -25.83 -31.91
CA SER A 57 13.85 -26.94 -32.67
C SER A 57 14.86 -28.04 -33.05
N TYR A 58 16.16 -27.82 -32.83
CA TYR A 58 17.19 -28.85 -32.96
C TYR A 58 17.24 -29.77 -31.73
N LEU A 59 16.97 -29.24 -30.54
CA LEU A 59 17.07 -30.00 -29.28
C LEU A 59 15.80 -30.79 -28.96
N THR A 60 14.63 -30.31 -29.37
CA THR A 60 13.35 -30.96 -29.09
C THR A 60 12.42 -30.93 -30.31
N PRO A 61 11.85 -32.08 -30.75
CA PRO A 61 10.90 -32.13 -31.87
C PRO A 61 9.48 -31.64 -31.50
N ALA A 62 9.29 -31.14 -30.27
CA ALA A 62 7.99 -30.71 -29.75
C ALA A 62 7.66 -29.29 -30.21
N ASN A 63 6.37 -29.01 -30.46
CA ASN A 63 5.94 -27.67 -30.82
C ASN A 63 5.97 -26.75 -29.58
N PRO A 64 6.79 -25.69 -29.57
CA PRO A 64 6.94 -24.80 -28.41
C PRO A 64 5.62 -24.19 -27.96
N LEU A 65 4.68 -23.93 -28.90
CA LEU A 65 3.38 -23.35 -28.57
C LEU A 65 2.60 -24.18 -27.54
N THR A 66 2.74 -25.50 -27.56
CA THR A 66 2.01 -26.41 -26.66
C THR A 66 2.41 -26.26 -25.19
N THR A 67 3.61 -25.74 -24.91
CA THR A 67 4.10 -25.48 -23.55
C THR A 67 4.01 -23.99 -23.19
N TRP A 68 4.29 -23.09 -24.13
CA TRP A 68 4.24 -21.65 -23.91
C TRP A 68 2.81 -21.15 -23.64
N ILE A 69 1.80 -21.65 -24.37
CA ILE A 69 0.41 -21.21 -24.19
C ILE A 69 -0.11 -21.49 -22.77
N PRO A 70 -0.10 -22.72 -22.24
CA PRO A 70 -0.60 -22.98 -20.89
C PRO A 70 0.22 -22.27 -19.82
N LEU A 71 1.54 -22.12 -20.02
CA LEU A 71 2.40 -21.37 -19.11
C LEU A 71 1.95 -19.91 -18.99
N ILE A 72 1.78 -19.21 -20.11
CA ILE A 72 1.37 -17.80 -20.14
C ILE A 72 -0.01 -17.62 -19.52
N ILE A 73 -0.95 -18.53 -19.79
CA ILE A 73 -2.32 -18.45 -19.23
C ILE A 73 -2.28 -18.55 -17.70
N ILE A 74 -1.59 -19.56 -17.16
CA ILE A 74 -1.50 -19.77 -15.71
C ILE A 74 -0.77 -18.61 -15.04
N MET A 75 0.34 -18.18 -15.65
CA MET A 75 1.17 -17.08 -15.16
C MET A 75 0.40 -15.75 -15.17
N GLY A 76 -0.35 -15.50 -16.24
CA GLY A 76 -1.22 -14.33 -16.40
C GLY A 76 -2.39 -14.34 -15.44
N PHE A 77 -3.05 -15.48 -15.23
CA PHE A 77 -4.14 -15.58 -14.25
C PHE A 77 -3.65 -15.34 -12.81
N THR A 78 -2.48 -15.87 -12.46
CA THR A 78 -1.86 -15.66 -11.15
C THR A 78 -1.53 -14.18 -10.94
N ALA A 79 -0.88 -13.56 -11.93
CA ALA A 79 -0.57 -12.14 -11.89
C ALA A 79 -1.84 -11.27 -11.80
N ALA A 80 -2.87 -11.59 -12.58
CA ALA A 80 -4.12 -10.83 -12.59
C ALA A 80 -4.84 -10.85 -11.24
N ARG A 81 -4.88 -12.01 -10.57
CA ARG A 81 -5.42 -12.11 -9.20
C ARG A 81 -4.63 -11.24 -8.23
N GLU A 82 -3.31 -11.34 -8.27
CA GLU A 82 -2.43 -10.56 -7.39
C GLU A 82 -2.58 -9.05 -7.61
N LEU A 83 -2.73 -8.62 -8.87
CA LEU A 83 -3.02 -7.22 -9.20
C LEU A 83 -4.38 -6.77 -8.65
N ALA A 84 -5.41 -7.61 -8.76
CA ALA A 84 -6.74 -7.30 -8.25
C ALA A 84 -6.73 -7.15 -6.72
N ASP A 85 -6.04 -8.05 -6.01
CA ASP A 85 -5.89 -7.97 -4.56
C ASP A 85 -5.14 -6.71 -4.14
N ASP A 86 -4.06 -6.36 -4.84
CA ASP A 86 -3.28 -5.15 -4.53
C ASP A 86 -4.05 -3.85 -4.86
N ARG A 87 -4.94 -3.88 -5.86
CA ARG A 87 -5.89 -2.78 -6.15
C ARG A 87 -6.91 -2.58 -5.02
N LEU A 88 -7.43 -3.66 -4.43
CA LEU A 88 -8.35 -3.58 -3.30
C LEU A 88 -7.66 -3.00 -2.07
N ARG A 89 -6.41 -3.41 -1.81
CA ARG A 89 -5.58 -2.83 -0.75
C ARG A 89 -5.32 -1.35 -0.96
N PHE A 90 -5.03 -0.94 -2.20
CA PHE A 90 -4.85 0.47 -2.54
C PHE A 90 -6.08 1.32 -2.21
N ALA A 91 -7.29 0.81 -2.52
CA ALA A 91 -8.53 1.50 -2.20
C ALA A 91 -8.73 1.64 -0.67
N ALA A 92 -8.48 0.56 0.07
CA ALA A 92 -8.57 0.56 1.54
C ALA A 92 -7.56 1.52 2.20
N ASP A 93 -6.31 1.50 1.74
CA ASP A 93 -5.27 2.43 2.22
C ASP A 93 -5.65 3.89 1.92
N ARG A 94 -6.21 4.17 0.73
CA ARG A 94 -6.67 5.50 0.38
C ARG A 94 -7.80 5.97 1.30
N GLU A 95 -8.75 5.09 1.61
CA GLU A 95 -9.83 5.39 2.55
C GLU A 95 -9.25 5.74 3.91
N ALA A 96 -8.40 4.88 4.50
CA ALA A 96 -7.78 5.10 5.79
C ALA A 96 -6.97 6.41 5.86
N ASN A 97 -6.17 6.70 4.85
CA ASN A 97 -5.34 7.92 4.79
C ASN A 97 -6.16 9.21 4.58
N SER A 98 -7.34 9.11 3.97
CA SER A 98 -8.21 10.25 3.67
C SER A 98 -9.18 10.63 4.79
N ARG A 99 -9.27 9.80 5.84
CA ARG A 99 -10.09 10.09 7.02
C ARG A 99 -9.70 11.41 7.66
N VAL A 100 -10.68 12.17 8.11
CA VAL A 100 -10.50 13.54 8.60
C VAL A 100 -10.68 13.58 10.10
N TYR A 101 -9.75 14.24 10.79
CA TYR A 101 -9.76 14.42 12.23
C TYR A 101 -9.69 15.90 12.59
N GLY A 102 -10.23 16.26 13.75
CA GLY A 102 -10.14 17.62 14.29
C GLY A 102 -8.82 17.81 15.03
N VAL A 103 -7.94 18.68 14.53
CA VAL A 103 -6.66 18.99 15.16
C VAL A 103 -6.73 20.37 15.84
N ALA A 104 -6.23 20.46 17.07
CA ALA A 104 -6.13 21.75 17.76
C ALA A 104 -5.02 22.60 17.12
N PRO A 105 -5.27 23.89 16.83
CA PRO A 105 -4.28 24.74 16.20
C PRO A 105 -3.06 24.94 17.11
N THR A 106 -1.89 24.52 16.63
CA THR A 106 -0.61 24.66 17.34
C THR A 106 -0.09 26.10 17.16
N GLY A 107 -0.66 27.04 17.91
CA GLY A 107 -0.26 28.45 17.87
C GLY A 107 -0.89 29.24 19.01
N GLY A 108 -0.10 29.53 20.06
CA GLY A 108 -0.54 30.29 21.21
C GLY A 108 -0.89 31.74 20.87
N GLY A 109 -2.14 32.12 21.13
CA GLY A 109 -2.63 33.49 21.06
C GLY A 109 -4.15 33.48 21.15
N GLY A 110 -4.69 33.63 22.35
CA GLY A 110 -6.11 33.47 22.65
C GLY A 110 -7.04 34.17 21.67
N GLY A 111 -7.86 33.40 20.96
CA GLY A 111 -8.86 33.95 20.05
C GLY A 111 -9.32 33.00 18.96
N GLY A 112 -9.76 31.79 19.31
CA GLY A 112 -10.43 30.90 18.35
C GLY A 112 -10.32 29.43 18.71
N VAL A 113 -11.39 28.88 19.31
CA VAL A 113 -11.53 27.46 19.65
C VAL A 113 -12.00 26.67 18.41
N GLY A 114 -11.24 26.76 17.33
CA GLY A 114 -11.56 26.10 16.07
C GLY A 114 -10.66 24.89 15.86
N PHE A 115 -11.20 23.67 15.94
CA PHE A 115 -10.48 22.49 15.47
C PHE A 115 -10.37 22.55 13.95
N VAL A 116 -9.17 22.33 13.42
CA VAL A 116 -8.90 22.30 11.98
C VAL A 116 -9.05 20.87 11.49
N ALA A 117 -9.92 20.68 10.50
CA ALA A 117 -10.09 19.41 9.81
C ALA A 117 -8.80 19.06 9.04
N THR A 118 -8.11 18.00 9.47
CA THR A 118 -6.85 17.53 8.88
C THR A 118 -6.99 16.05 8.53
N THR A 119 -6.43 15.63 7.40
CA THR A 119 -6.48 14.21 7.00
C THR A 119 -5.49 13.37 7.81
N SER A 120 -5.78 12.07 7.95
CA SER A 120 -4.95 11.11 8.67
C SER A 120 -3.49 11.13 8.19
N GLU A 121 -3.26 11.17 6.86
CA GLU A 121 -1.91 11.25 6.29
C GLU A 121 -1.14 12.52 6.70
N GLN A 122 -1.84 13.60 6.97
CA GLN A 122 -1.25 14.91 7.26
C GLN A 122 -0.94 15.12 8.75
N LEU A 123 -1.43 14.24 9.63
CA LEU A 123 -1.15 14.27 11.06
C LEU A 123 0.36 14.12 11.32
N ARG A 124 0.88 14.92 12.24
CA ARG A 124 2.28 14.93 12.65
C ARG A 124 2.43 14.69 14.14
N VAL A 125 3.61 14.21 14.53
CA VAL A 125 3.96 14.02 15.94
C VAL A 125 3.93 15.39 16.65
N GLY A 126 3.14 15.49 17.71
CA GLY A 126 2.92 16.71 18.48
C GLY A 126 1.56 17.38 18.25
N ASP A 127 0.81 16.94 17.24
CA ASP A 127 -0.56 17.40 17.01
C ASP A 127 -1.50 16.89 18.11
N VAL A 128 -2.37 17.78 18.62
CA VAL A 128 -3.43 17.39 19.56
C VAL A 128 -4.69 17.13 18.76
N VAL A 129 -5.10 15.86 18.69
CA VAL A 129 -6.23 15.39 17.90
C VAL A 129 -7.44 15.14 18.80
N LEU A 130 -8.61 15.61 18.39
CA LEU A 130 -9.89 15.25 19.00
C LEU A 130 -10.50 14.08 18.25
N ILE A 131 -10.66 12.94 18.92
CA ILE A 131 -11.35 11.76 18.42
C ILE A 131 -12.80 11.81 18.89
N ARG A 132 -13.75 11.66 17.96
CA ARG A 132 -15.18 11.55 18.27
C ARG A 132 -15.59 10.09 18.47
N GLN A 133 -16.80 9.91 19.00
CA GLN A 133 -17.39 8.58 19.10
C GLN A 133 -17.48 7.94 17.71
N ASP A 134 -17.19 6.63 17.63
CA ASP A 134 -17.17 5.83 16.40
C ASP A 134 -16.11 6.22 15.36
N GLU A 135 -15.14 7.08 15.73
CA GLU A 135 -13.96 7.33 14.90
C GLU A 135 -12.83 6.33 15.24
N GLU A 136 -12.21 5.78 14.20
CA GLU A 136 -11.02 4.94 14.37
C GLU A 136 -9.81 5.78 14.76
N VAL A 137 -8.94 5.23 15.62
CA VAL A 137 -7.72 5.91 16.06
C VAL A 137 -6.69 5.92 14.92
N PRO A 138 -6.20 7.09 14.46
CA PRO A 138 -5.34 7.18 13.27
C PRO A 138 -3.87 6.81 13.50
N ALA A 139 -3.39 6.79 14.75
CA ALA A 139 -2.02 6.47 15.12
C ALA A 139 -1.94 6.15 16.63
N ASP A 140 -0.78 5.73 17.12
CA ASP A 140 -0.56 5.56 18.56
C ASP A 140 -0.67 6.92 19.28
N MET A 141 -1.55 7.02 20.29
CA MET A 141 -1.84 8.27 21.00
C MET A 141 -1.70 8.15 22.52
N VAL A 142 -1.44 9.30 23.14
CA VAL A 142 -1.52 9.47 24.60
C VAL A 142 -2.81 10.20 24.93
N LEU A 143 -3.67 9.59 25.73
CA LEU A 143 -4.92 10.20 26.17
C LEU A 143 -4.63 11.38 27.13
N LEU A 144 -5.05 12.58 26.76
CA LEU A 144 -4.91 13.78 27.60
C LEU A 144 -6.17 14.03 28.43
N CYS A 145 -7.33 13.98 27.78
CA CYS A 145 -8.63 14.23 28.38
C CYS A 145 -9.67 13.30 27.77
N SER A 146 -10.62 12.84 28.57
CA SER A 146 -11.83 12.15 28.11
C SER A 146 -13.06 12.99 28.45
N SER A 147 -14.11 12.91 27.62
CA SER A 147 -15.40 13.53 27.91
C SER A 147 -16.20 12.78 28.97
N SER A 148 -15.84 11.52 29.26
CA SER A 148 -16.42 10.76 30.37
C SER A 148 -15.90 11.30 31.70
N ARG A 149 -16.80 11.77 32.56
CA ARG A 149 -16.49 11.96 33.98
C ARG A 149 -16.39 10.59 34.62
N GLU A 150 -15.18 10.08 34.82
CA GLU A 150 -14.96 9.08 35.86
C GLU A 150 -15.23 9.76 37.21
N GLN A 151 -16.31 9.32 37.88
CA GLN A 151 -16.49 9.47 39.32
C GLN A 151 -15.94 8.22 40.00
#